data_AF-A0A1Z4RHB6-F1
#
_entry.id   AF-A0A1Z4RHB6-F1
#
_cell.length_a   1.000
_cell.length_b   1.000
_cell.length_c   1.000
_cell.angle_alpha   90.00
_cell.angle_beta   90.00
_cell.angle_gamma   90.00
#
_symmetry.space_group_name_H-M   'P 1'
#
loop_
_entity.id
_entity.type
_entity.pdbx_description
1 polymer ?
#
loop_
_entity_poly.entity_id
_entity_poly.type
_entity_poly.pdbx_seq_one_letter_code
_entity_poly.pdbx_strand_id
1 'polypeptide(L)' 'MAVQEVTRLFRAAQINPDLRENLNQAPDEEAFVKMAKEQGYEFTVEEWRKVTGFAVEELKCELSEIPGI' A
#
# COMPACT_ATOMS: atom_id res chain seq x y z
N MET A 1 -7.14 8.76 11.01
CA MET A 1 -5.77 8.65 11.57
C MET A 1 -4.92 7.70 10.73
N ALA A 2 -5.35 6.47 10.43
CA ALA A 2 -4.52 5.55 9.61
C ALA A 2 -4.32 5.92 8.14
N VAL A 3 -5.23 6.63 7.48
CA VAL A 3 -5.02 7.08 6.09
C VAL A 3 -3.75 7.93 5.97
N GLN A 4 -3.45 8.75 6.99
CA GLN A 4 -2.22 9.54 7.02
C GLN A 4 -0.98 8.66 7.15
N GLU A 5 -1.03 7.61 7.98
CA GLU A 5 0.07 6.66 8.17
C GLU A 5 0.32 5.82 6.92
N VAL A 6 -0.74 5.33 6.26
CA VAL A 6 -0.65 4.64 4.97
C VAL A 6 -0.05 5.56 3.90
N THR A 7 -0.49 6.81 3.82
CA THR A 7 0.05 7.81 2.88
C THR A 7 1.52 8.12 3.17
N ARG A 8 1.89 8.22 4.45
CA ARG A 8 3.27 8.47 4.89
C ARG A 8 4.17 7.28 4.53
N LEU A 9 3.70 6.05 4.73
CA LEU A 9 4.38 4.83 4.31
C LEU A 9 4.56 4.79 2.80
N PHE A 10 3.51 5.08 2.02
CA PHE A 10 3.57 5.12 0.57
C PHE A 10 4.57 6.16 0.05
N ARG A 11 4.58 7.36 0.65
CA ARG A 11 5.54 8.41 0.31
C ARG A 11 6.96 7.99 0.70
N ALA A 12 7.14 7.37 1.86
CA ALA A 12 8.44 6.86 2.31
C ALA A 12 8.93 5.73 1.40
N ALA A 13 8.07 4.84 0.94
CA ALA A 13 8.39 3.76 0.01
C ALA A 13 8.69 4.27 -1.42
N GLN A 14 8.10 5.40 -1.82
CA GLN A 14 8.46 6.06 -3.09
C GLN A 14 9.86 6.70 -3.05
N ILE A 15 10.27 7.23 -1.90
CA ILE A 15 11.57 7.88 -1.73
C ILE A 15 12.66 6.84 -1.40
N ASN A 16 12.31 5.78 -0.66
CA ASN A 16 13.21 4.71 -0.24
C ASN A 16 12.84 3.39 -0.92
N PRO A 17 13.56 2.99 -1.99
CA PRO A 17 13.32 1.74 -2.70
C PRO A 17 13.52 0.51 -1.79
N ASP A 18 14.49 0.54 -0.86
CA ASP A 18 14.69 -0.52 0.14
C ASP A 18 13.46 -0.74 1.01
N LEU A 19 12.80 0.34 1.46
CA LEU A 19 11.58 0.23 2.26
C LEU A 19 10.46 -0.42 1.44
N ARG A 20 10.34 -0.03 0.17
CA ARG A 20 9.35 -0.61 -0.75
C ARG A 20 9.61 -2.08 -1.01
N GLU A 21 10.85 -2.47 -1.27
CA GLU A 21 11.22 -3.87 -1.50
C GLU A 21 10.95 -4.71 -0.26
N ASN A 22 11.36 -4.24 0.91
CA ASN A 22 11.15 -4.94 2.17
C ASN A 22 9.66 -5.15 2.47
N LEU A 23 8.83 -4.13 2.24
CA LEU A 23 7.38 -4.24 2.37
C LEU A 23 6.75 -5.16 1.30
N ASN A 24 7.29 -5.19 0.08
CA ASN A 24 6.87 -6.12 -0.97
C ASN A 24 7.29 -7.57 -0.72
N GLN A 25 8.22 -7.83 0.20
CA GLN A 25 8.55 -9.19 0.63
C GLN A 25 7.49 -9.79 1.56
N ALA A 26 6.56 -8.98 2.06
CA ALA A 26 5.47 -9.47 2.88
C ALA A 26 4.60 -10.45 2.06
N PRO A 27 4.42 -11.69 2.53
CA PRO A 27 3.59 -12.67 1.84
C PRO A 27 2.10 -12.33 1.90
N ASP A 28 1.68 -11.61 2.95
CA ASP A 28 0.29 -11.28 3.25
C ASP A 28 0.17 -9.88 3.86
N GLU A 29 -1.05 -9.33 3.83
CA GLU A 29 -1.36 -7.99 4.36
C GLU A 29 -1.06 -7.86 5.87
N GLU A 30 -1.22 -8.94 6.63
CA GLU A 30 -0.84 -8.99 8.05
C GLU A 30 0.66 -8.82 8.27
N ALA A 31 1.47 -9.50 7.46
CA ALA A 31 2.92 -9.38 7.50
C ALA A 31 3.35 -7.96 7.07
N PHE A 32 2.71 -7.40 6.05
CA PHE A 32 2.95 -6.03 5.59
C PHE A 32 2.69 -5.00 6.69
N VAL A 33 1.53 -5.08 7.34
CA VAL A 33 1.15 -4.14 8.41
C VAL A 33 2.07 -4.30 9.61
N LYS A 34 2.49 -5.53 9.93
CA LYS A 34 3.45 -5.79 11.00
C LYS A 34 4.81 -5.15 10.70
N MET A 35 5.33 -5.33 9.50
CA MET A 35 6.58 -4.69 9.05
C MET A 35 6.48 -3.17 9.07
N ALA A 36 5.34 -2.61 8.64
CA ALA A 36 5.11 -1.17 8.70
C ALA A 36 5.05 -0.65 10.16
N LYS A 37 4.44 -1.39 11.08
CA LYS A 37 4.47 -1.07 12.52
C LYS A 37 5.88 -1.07 13.11
N GLU A 38 6.72 -2.02 12.71
CA GLU A 38 8.13 -2.06 13.12
C GLU A 38 8.91 -0.83 12.63
N GLN A 39 8.50 -0.25 11.50
CA GLN A 39 9.05 0.97 10.94
C GLN A 39 8.45 2.26 11.54
N GLY A 40 7.56 2.12 12.54
CA GLY A 40 6.93 3.24 13.26
C GLY A 40 5.64 3.75 12.62
N TYR A 41 5.01 2.98 11.71
CA TYR A 41 3.72 3.32 11.12
C TYR A 41 2.58 2.56 11.81
N GLU A 42 1.64 3.28 12.40
CA GLU A 42 0.62 2.65 13.24
C GLU A 42 -0.73 2.57 12.51
N PHE A 43 -0.98 1.44 11.84
CA PHE A 43 -2.26 1.15 11.18
C PHE A 43 -2.62 -0.34 11.23
N THR A 44 -3.85 -0.69 10.87
CA THR A 44 -4.34 -2.07 10.83
C THR A 44 -4.49 -2.60 9.41
N VAL A 45 -4.58 -3.93 9.26
CA VAL A 45 -4.85 -4.58 7.96
C VAL A 45 -6.17 -4.09 7.37
N GLU A 46 -7.21 -3.95 8.20
CA GLU A 46 -8.51 -3.45 7.75
C GLU A 46 -8.41 -2.04 7.16
N GLU A 47 -7.64 -1.15 7.80
CA GLU A 47 -7.43 0.20 7.31
C GLU A 47 -6.56 0.23 6.06
N TRP A 48 -5.51 -0.58 6.00
CA TRP A 48 -4.69 -0.76 4.80
C TRP A 48 -5.57 -1.18 3.63
N ARG A 49 -6.36 -2.24 3.82
CA ARG A 49 -7.26 -2.82 2.82
C ARG A 49 -8.40 -1.88 2.44
N LYS A 50 -8.83 -1.01 3.35
CA LYS A 50 -9.78 0.08 3.05
C LYS A 50 -9.14 1.17 2.20
N VAL A 51 -7.86 1.51 2.40
CA VAL A 51 -7.18 2.53 1.60
C VAL A 51 -6.75 1.98 0.22
N THR A 52 -6.15 0.79 0.19
CA THR A 52 -5.68 0.15 -1.04
C THR A 52 -6.81 -0.53 -1.82
N GLY A 53 -7.81 -1.09 -1.15
CA GLY A 53 -9.00 -1.65 -1.78
C GLY A 53 -9.84 -0.58 -2.48
N PHE A 54 -10.01 0.60 -1.86
CA PHE A 54 -10.63 1.75 -2.56
C PHE A 54 -9.79 2.21 -3.76
N ALA A 55 -8.45 2.23 -3.63
CA ALA A 55 -7.58 2.58 -4.74
C ALA A 55 -7.70 1.60 -5.93
N VAL A 56 -7.97 0.32 -5.70
CA VAL A 56 -8.17 -0.69 -6.76
C VAL A 56 -9.54 -0.55 -7.43
N GLU A 57 -10.58 -0.15 -6.71
CA GLU A 57 -11.90 0.13 -7.31
C GLU A 57 -11.88 1.40 -8.18
N GLU A 58 -11.10 2.43 -7.82
CA GLU A 58 -10.94 3.62 -8.69
C GLU A 58 -9.97 3.38 -9.86
N LEU A 59 -8.89 2.62 -9.70
CA LEU A 59 -7.89 2.41 -10.76
C LEU A 59 -8.34 1.42 -11.86
N LYS A 60 -9.42 0.65 -11.63
CA LYS A 60 -9.99 -0.21 -12.68
C LYS A 60 -10.67 0.56 -13.82
N CYS A 61 -10.94 1.86 -13.65
CA CYS A 61 -11.55 2.66 -14.70
C CYS A 61 -10.55 3.13 -15.78
N GLU A 62 -9.24 3.19 -15.52
CA GLU A 62 -8.28 3.78 -16.46
C GLU A 62 -7.44 2.77 -17.27
N LEU A 63 -7.51 1.47 -16.97
CA LEU A 63 -6.77 0.42 -17.70
C LEU A 63 -7.58 -0.31 -18.78
N SER A 64 -8.83 0.10 -19.03
CA SER A 64 -9.71 -0.54 -20.04
C SER A 64 -9.63 0.06 -21.44
N GLU A 65 -8.59 0.85 -21.75
CA GLU A 65 -8.44 1.46 -23.09
C GLU A 65 -7.00 1.38 -23.62
N ILE A 66 -6.29 0.26 -23.42
CA ILE A 66 -5.26 -0.10 -24.40
C ILE A 66 -5.99 -0.89 -25.51
N PRO A 67 -6.47 -0.24 -26.60
CA PRO A 67 -7.05 -0.97 -27.71
C PRO A 67 -6.02 -1.97 -28.20
N GLY A 68 -6.39 -3.25 -28.10
CA GLY A 68 -5.64 -4.33 -28.71
C GLY A 68 -5.74 -4.22 -30.24
N ILE A 69 -4.58 -4.43 -30.85
CA ILE A 69 -4.33 -4.74 -32.27
C ILE A 69 -4.30 -3.53 -33.22
#